data_AF-A0A382ET55-F1
#
_entry.id   AF-A0A382ET55-F1
#
_cell.length_a   1.000
_cell.length_b   1.000
_cell.length_c   1.000
_cell.angle_alpha   90.00
_cell.angle_beta   90.00
_cell.angle_gamma   90.00
#
_symmetry.space_group_name_H-M   'P 1'
#
loop_
_entity.id
_entity.type
_entity.pdbx_description
1 polymer ?
#
loop_
_entity_poly.entity_id
_entity_poly.type
_entity_poly.pdbx_seq_one_letter_code
_entity_poly.pdbx_strand_id
1 'polypeptide(L)'
;MSYLILFAIVLIVLVGPSLWVKGTMKKYSQPDDRYPFTGAVFASKLLTALNLHDIKIEPTELGDHYDPTARAVRLTADKHDSKSLTAITIAAHEVGHAHQHAIGYGPFKLRTLLVKTMAPAERFGALILMTAPFIALITRVPGPGLLMFL
;
A
#
# COMPACT_ATOMS: atom_id res chain seq x y z
N MET A 1 20.91 29.75 0.15
CA MET A 1 19.51 30.02 -0.26
C MET A 1 19.02 29.04 -1.32
N SER A 2 19.75 28.84 -2.43
CA SER A 2 19.41 27.87 -3.49
C SER A 2 19.26 26.42 -3.01
N TYR A 3 20.14 25.95 -2.13
CA TYR A 3 20.08 24.59 -1.56
C TYR A 3 18.81 24.33 -0.73
N LEU A 4 18.29 25.34 -0.03
CA LEU A 4 17.04 25.21 0.76
C LEU A 4 15.82 25.09 -0.15
N ILE A 5 15.82 25.82 -1.27
CA ILE A 5 14.75 25.74 -2.28
C ILE A 5 14.76 24.37 -2.95
N LEU A 6 15.94 23.88 -3.34
CA LEU A 6 16.08 22.55 -3.92
C LEU A 6 15.60 21.47 -2.94
N PHE A 7 16.02 21.54 -1.68
CA PHE A 7 15.59 20.62 -0.63
C PHE A 7 14.06 20.65 -0.45
N ALA A 8 13.45 21.83 -0.41
CA ALA A 8 12.00 21.97 -0.28
C ALA A 8 11.26 21.35 -1.48
N ILE A 9 11.75 21.55 -2.70
CA ILE A 9 11.16 20.93 -3.91
C ILE A 9 11.23 19.40 -3.82
N VAL A 10 12.40 18.85 -3.48
CA VAL A 10 12.58 17.40 -3.31
C VAL A 10 11.63 16.85 -2.25
N LEU A 11 11.51 17.52 -1.11
CA LEU A 11 10.60 17.12 -0.04
C LEU A 11 9.13 17.14 -0.49
N ILE A 12 8.71 18.17 -1.22
CA ILE A 12 7.34 18.28 -1.76
C ILE A 12 7.06 17.17 -2.75
N VAL A 13 7.99 16.85 -3.64
CA VAL A 13 7.82 15.77 -4.63
C VAL A 13 7.72 14.41 -3.93
N LEU A 14 8.48 14.18 -2.86
CA LEU A 14 8.45 12.93 -2.09
C LEU A 14 7.18 12.77 -1.24
N VAL A 15 6.75 13.83 -0.55
CA VAL A 15 5.71 13.74 0.48
C VAL A 15 4.35 14.24 0.00
N GLY A 16 4.34 15.25 -0.86
CA GLY A 16 3.14 15.95 -1.34
C GLY A 16 2.07 15.01 -1.93
N PRO A 17 2.42 14.10 -2.86
CA PRO A 17 1.46 13.15 -3.42
C PRO A 17 0.78 12.27 -2.36
N SER A 18 1.54 11.78 -1.36
CA SER A 18 0.98 10.95 -0.30
C SER A 18 0.00 11.72 0.58
N LEU A 19 0.33 12.96 0.94
CA LEU A 19 -0.58 13.83 1.70
C LEU A 19 -1.84 14.14 0.91
N TRP A 20 -1.71 14.40 -0.39
CA TRP A 20 -2.85 14.67 -1.27
C TRP A 20 -3.78 13.46 -1.40
N VAL A 21 -3.24 12.25 -1.61
CA VAL A 21 -4.05 11.02 -1.67
C VAL A 21 -4.77 10.78 -0.34
N LYS A 22 -4.08 10.91 0.80
CA LYS A 22 -4.69 10.78 2.12
C LYS A 22 -5.82 11.79 2.35
N GLY A 23 -5.60 13.05 1.95
CA GLY A 23 -6.60 14.10 2.03
C GLY A 23 -7.83 13.82 1.16
N THR A 24 -7.60 13.39 -0.08
CA THR A 24 -8.66 13.00 -1.02
C THR A 24 -9.48 11.84 -0.50
N MET A 25 -8.84 10.74 -0.05
CA MET A 25 -9.54 9.58 0.50
C MET A 25 -10.36 9.97 1.73
N LYS A 26 -9.79 10.77 2.64
CA LYS A 26 -10.52 11.27 3.82
C LYS A 26 -11.72 12.13 3.43
N LYS A 27 -11.58 13.01 2.44
CA LYS A 27 -12.66 13.87 1.95
C LYS A 27 -13.82 13.05 1.39
N TYR A 28 -13.52 11.98 0.65
CA TYR A 28 -14.52 11.15 -0.03
C TYR A 28 -14.98 9.92 0.76
N SER A 29 -14.42 9.72 1.97
CA SER A 29 -15.00 8.83 2.98
C SER A 29 -16.32 9.38 3.55
N GLN A 30 -16.65 10.64 3.25
CA GLN A 30 -17.92 11.26 3.58
C GLN A 30 -18.58 11.86 2.31
N PRO A 31 -19.92 11.87 2.23
CA PRO A 31 -20.85 11.25 3.17
C PRO A 31 -20.89 9.72 3.02
N ASP A 32 -21.28 9.04 4.09
CA ASP A 32 -21.34 7.57 4.20
C ASP A 32 -22.68 6.96 3.73
N ASP A 33 -23.35 7.64 2.80
CA ASP A 33 -24.64 7.23 2.22
C ASP A 33 -24.70 7.44 0.71
N ARG A 34 -23.54 7.74 0.09
CA ARG A 34 -23.44 8.06 -1.34
C ARG A 34 -23.88 6.91 -2.25
N TYR A 35 -23.72 5.67 -1.79
CA TYR A 35 -24.08 4.47 -2.53
C TYR A 35 -25.10 3.60 -1.77
N PRO A 36 -25.93 2.80 -2.47
CA PRO A 36 -26.94 1.96 -1.82
C PRO A 36 -26.36 0.70 -1.14
N PHE A 37 -25.09 0.39 -1.38
CA PHE A 37 -24.40 -0.79 -0.87
C PHE A 37 -23.08 -0.40 -0.20
N THR A 38 -22.60 -1.26 0.72
CA THR A 38 -21.31 -1.09 1.37
C THR A 38 -20.17 -1.56 0.47
N GLY A 39 -18.92 -1.24 0.82
CA GLY A 39 -17.74 -1.74 0.12
C GLY A 39 -17.69 -3.26 0.04
N ALA A 40 -18.06 -3.97 1.11
CA ALA A 40 -18.12 -5.44 1.12
C ALA A 40 -19.18 -6.00 0.15
N VAL A 41 -20.38 -5.42 0.16
CA VAL A 41 -21.46 -5.83 -0.77
C VAL A 41 -21.09 -5.54 -2.22
N PHE A 42 -20.44 -4.40 -2.46
CA PHE A 42 -19.91 -4.05 -3.77
C PHE A 42 -18.84 -5.03 -4.25
N ALA A 43 -17.86 -5.35 -3.40
CA ALA A 43 -16.81 -6.32 -3.71
C ALA A 43 -17.41 -7.68 -4.09
N SER A 44 -18.42 -8.15 -3.33
CA SER A 44 -19.12 -9.41 -3.60
C SER A 44 -19.82 -9.41 -4.95
N LYS A 45 -20.54 -8.32 -5.27
CA LYS A 45 -21.20 -8.15 -6.58
C LYS A 45 -20.18 -8.12 -7.72
N LEU A 46 -19.05 -7.42 -7.54
CA LEU A 46 -18.03 -7.30 -8.57
C LEU A 46 -17.28 -8.62 -8.80
N LEU A 47 -16.94 -9.36 -7.75
CA LEU A 47 -16.37 -10.71 -7.86
C LEU A 47 -17.32 -11.66 -8.58
N THR A 48 -18.61 -11.60 -8.25
CA THR A 48 -19.66 -12.38 -8.93
C THR A 48 -19.72 -12.03 -10.42
N ALA A 49 -19.69 -10.74 -10.78
CA ALA A 49 -19.68 -10.29 -12.17
C ALA A 49 -18.43 -10.75 -12.95
N LEU A 50 -17.33 -11.01 -12.25
CA LEU A 50 -16.07 -11.50 -12.82
C LEU A 50 -15.93 -13.04 -12.78
N ASN A 51 -16.97 -13.76 -12.34
CA ASN A 51 -16.96 -15.22 -12.13
C ASN A 51 -15.90 -15.71 -11.11
N LEU A 52 -15.60 -14.89 -10.08
CA LEU A 52 -14.61 -15.18 -9.04
C LEU A 52 -15.28 -15.55 -7.72
N HIS A 53 -15.95 -16.71 -7.69
CA HIS A 53 -16.76 -17.14 -6.54
C HIS A 53 -15.94 -17.73 -5.38
N ASP A 54 -14.69 -18.09 -5.62
CA ASP A 54 -13.81 -18.72 -4.62
C ASP A 54 -13.03 -17.71 -3.78
N ILE A 55 -13.25 -16.40 -4.01
CA ILE A 55 -12.57 -15.32 -3.32
C ILE A 55 -13.43 -14.83 -2.16
N LYS A 56 -12.87 -14.91 -0.94
CA LYS A 56 -13.55 -14.48 0.29
C LYS A 56 -13.47 -12.97 0.46
N ILE A 57 -14.39 -12.40 1.23
CA ILE A 57 -14.36 -11.00 1.66
C ILE A 57 -14.32 -10.98 3.18
N GLU A 58 -13.30 -10.35 3.75
CA GLU A 58 -13.05 -10.37 5.19
C GLU A 58 -12.73 -8.95 5.72
N PRO A 59 -13.14 -8.61 6.95
CA PRO A 59 -12.65 -7.41 7.60
C PRO A 59 -11.18 -7.56 8.03
N THR A 60 -10.44 -6.46 8.15
CA THR A 60 -9.05 -6.46 8.64
C THR A 60 -8.68 -5.17 9.37
N GLU A 61 -7.64 -5.21 10.20
CA GLU A 61 -7.06 -4.03 10.88
C GLU A 61 -5.73 -3.57 10.27
N LEU A 62 -5.11 -4.39 9.42
CA LEU A 62 -3.76 -4.15 8.89
C LEU A 62 -3.73 -3.20 7.68
N GLY A 63 -4.89 -2.94 7.08
CA GLY A 63 -5.06 -2.16 5.85
C GLY A 63 -5.76 -2.94 4.75
N ASP A 64 -6.37 -2.23 3.81
CA ASP A 64 -7.09 -2.84 2.68
C ASP A 64 -6.11 -3.54 1.73
N HIS A 65 -6.35 -4.82 1.43
CA HIS A 65 -5.52 -5.59 0.52
C HIS A 65 -6.22 -6.87 0.01
N TYR A 66 -5.86 -7.31 -1.19
CA TYR A 66 -6.07 -8.68 -1.64
C TYR A 66 -4.91 -9.59 -1.24
N ASP A 67 -5.23 -10.74 -0.65
CA ASP A 67 -4.28 -11.82 -0.32
C ASP A 67 -4.33 -12.92 -1.39
N PRO A 68 -3.30 -13.06 -2.25
CA PRO A 68 -3.26 -14.10 -3.27
C PRO A 68 -3.06 -15.51 -2.70
N THR A 69 -2.56 -15.64 -1.47
CA THR A 69 -2.32 -16.94 -0.81
C THR A 69 -3.61 -17.47 -0.20
N ALA A 70 -4.31 -16.64 0.57
CA ALA A 70 -5.60 -16.99 1.18
C ALA A 70 -6.79 -16.82 0.22
N ARG A 71 -6.58 -16.19 -0.95
CA ARG A 71 -7.61 -15.81 -1.92
C ARG A 71 -8.74 -15.03 -1.25
N ALA A 72 -8.38 -13.95 -0.57
CA ALA A 72 -9.32 -13.11 0.17
C ALA A 72 -9.11 -11.63 -0.15
N VAL A 73 -10.20 -10.91 -0.40
CA VAL A 73 -10.25 -9.45 -0.40
C VAL A 73 -10.48 -8.99 1.03
N ARG A 74 -9.52 -8.31 1.62
CA ARG A 74 -9.60 -7.81 2.99
C ARG A 74 -9.78 -6.31 3.01
N LEU A 75 -10.82 -5.85 3.70
CA LEU A 75 -11.16 -4.44 3.81
C LEU A 75 -11.16 -4.02 5.29
N THR A 76 -10.62 -2.86 5.57
CA THR A 76 -10.73 -2.21 6.88
C THR A 76 -12.18 -1.88 7.19
N ALA A 77 -12.57 -1.92 8.46
CA ALA A 77 -13.97 -1.79 8.87
C ALA A 77 -14.64 -0.52 8.29
N ASP A 78 -13.91 0.59 8.23
CA ASP A 78 -14.40 1.87 7.69
C ASP A 78 -14.54 1.91 6.16
N LYS A 79 -14.19 0.83 5.44
CA LYS A 79 -14.50 0.64 4.00
C LYS A 79 -15.33 -0.60 3.76
N HIS A 80 -15.19 -1.62 4.58
CA HIS A 80 -16.00 -2.83 4.54
C HIS A 80 -17.49 -2.48 4.72
N ASP A 81 -17.81 -1.67 5.73
CA ASP A 81 -19.19 -1.35 6.13
C ASP A 81 -19.66 0.03 5.66
N SER A 82 -18.76 0.85 5.12
CA SER A 82 -19.07 2.18 4.60
C SER A 82 -19.68 2.12 3.18
N LYS A 83 -20.57 3.06 2.89
CA LYS A 83 -21.21 3.31 1.58
C LYS A 83 -20.66 4.57 0.89
N SER A 84 -19.47 5.01 1.28
CA SER A 84 -18.79 6.17 0.73
C SER A 84 -18.11 5.90 -0.61
N LEU A 85 -17.69 6.94 -1.33
CA LEU A 85 -16.93 6.78 -2.57
C LEU A 85 -15.58 6.11 -2.32
N THR A 86 -14.91 6.46 -1.22
CA THR A 86 -13.64 5.85 -0.83
C THR A 86 -13.81 4.34 -0.61
N ALA A 87 -14.87 3.91 0.08
CA ALA A 87 -15.17 2.51 0.33
C ALA A 87 -15.37 1.71 -0.98
N ILE A 88 -16.20 2.22 -1.90
CA ILE A 88 -16.45 1.57 -3.19
C ILE A 88 -15.18 1.52 -4.05
N THR A 89 -14.40 2.59 -4.08
CA THR A 89 -13.17 2.67 -4.88
C THR A 89 -12.10 1.72 -4.39
N ILE A 90 -11.90 1.62 -3.07
CA ILE A 90 -10.95 0.69 -2.47
C ILE A 90 -11.40 -0.76 -2.69
N ALA A 91 -12.68 -1.07 -2.47
CA ALA A 91 -13.24 -2.39 -2.77
C ALA A 91 -13.02 -2.78 -4.25
N ALA A 92 -13.24 -1.85 -5.19
CA ALA A 92 -12.95 -2.07 -6.61
C ALA A 92 -11.47 -2.34 -6.87
N HIS A 93 -10.57 -1.59 -6.22
CA HIS A 93 -9.12 -1.74 -6.36
C HIS A 93 -8.65 -3.13 -5.92
N GLU A 94 -9.11 -3.60 -4.76
CA GLU A 94 -8.73 -4.92 -4.23
C GLU A 94 -9.31 -6.07 -5.04
N VAL A 95 -10.55 -5.94 -5.52
CA VAL A 95 -11.11 -6.89 -6.49
C VAL A 95 -10.35 -6.86 -7.81
N GLY A 96 -9.80 -5.70 -8.20
CA GLY A 96 -8.90 -5.58 -9.35
C GLY A 96 -7.65 -6.45 -9.21
N HIS A 97 -7.00 -6.46 -8.04
CA HIS A 97 -5.88 -7.37 -7.75
C HIS A 97 -6.31 -8.83 -7.79
N ALA A 98 -7.49 -9.14 -7.25
CA ALA A 98 -8.08 -10.47 -7.29
C ALA A 98 -8.29 -10.96 -8.73
N HIS A 99 -8.79 -10.09 -9.61
CA HIS A 99 -8.98 -10.36 -11.02
C HIS A 99 -7.65 -10.54 -11.76
N GLN A 100 -6.69 -9.64 -11.54
CA GLN A 100 -5.34 -9.75 -12.11
C GLN A 100 -4.67 -11.07 -11.73
N HIS A 101 -4.84 -11.50 -10.48
CA HIS A 101 -4.35 -12.79 -10.02
C HIS A 101 -5.05 -13.95 -10.75
N ALA A 102 -6.37 -13.92 -10.87
CA ALA A 102 -7.17 -14.96 -11.52
C ALA A 102 -6.83 -15.13 -13.00
N ILE A 103 -6.62 -14.04 -13.75
CA ILE A 103 -6.22 -14.10 -15.17
C ILE A 103 -4.72 -14.35 -15.36
N GLY A 104 -3.97 -14.47 -14.26
CA GLY A 104 -2.54 -14.74 -14.30
C GLY A 104 -1.69 -13.58 -14.84
N TYR A 105 -2.11 -12.33 -14.63
CA TYR A 105 -1.49 -11.12 -15.16
C TYR A 105 0.01 -11.04 -14.83
N GLY A 106 0.85 -11.00 -15.87
CA GLY A 106 2.31 -11.07 -15.75
C GLY A 106 2.92 -10.02 -14.82
N PRO A 107 2.62 -8.72 -14.98
CA PRO A 107 3.14 -7.67 -14.10
C PRO A 107 2.76 -7.85 -12.63
N PHE A 108 1.55 -8.35 -12.35
CA PHE A 108 1.13 -8.68 -10.98
C PHE A 108 2.01 -9.78 -10.39
N LYS A 109 2.20 -10.89 -11.13
CA LYS A 109 3.07 -12.00 -10.69
C LYS A 109 4.51 -11.55 -10.44
N LEU A 110 5.06 -10.76 -11.35
CA LEU A 110 6.43 -10.22 -11.22
C LEU A 110 6.55 -9.35 -9.97
N ARG A 111 5.60 -8.42 -9.76
CA ARG A 111 5.57 -7.59 -8.55
C ARG A 111 5.51 -8.45 -7.28
N THR A 112 4.61 -9.43 -7.23
CA THR A 112 4.46 -10.30 -6.06
C THR A 112 5.74 -11.07 -5.78
N LEU A 113 6.42 -11.57 -6.82
CA LEU A 113 7.71 -12.24 -6.68
C LEU A 113 8.77 -11.28 -6.11
N LEU A 114 8.93 -10.11 -6.72
CA LEU A 114 9.93 -9.11 -6.31
C LEU A 114 9.73 -8.68 -4.86
N VAL A 115 8.49 -8.41 -4.44
CA VAL A 115 8.21 -8.04 -3.04
C VAL A 115 8.57 -9.19 -2.09
N LYS A 116 8.23 -10.45 -2.43
CA LYS A 116 8.57 -11.60 -1.57
C LYS A 116 10.08 -11.84 -1.47
N THR A 117 10.82 -11.67 -2.56
CA THR A 117 12.27 -11.94 -2.58
C THR A 117 13.10 -10.78 -2.06
N MET A 118 12.68 -9.54 -2.31
CA MET A 118 13.49 -8.35 -2.00
C MET A 118 13.16 -7.72 -0.65
N ALA A 119 11.94 -7.89 -0.11
CA ALA A 119 11.57 -7.30 1.18
C ALA A 119 12.52 -7.66 2.35
N PRO A 120 13.05 -8.90 2.46
CA PRO A 120 14.03 -9.23 3.49
C PRO A 120 15.34 -8.43 3.33
N ALA A 121 15.84 -8.32 2.09
CA ALA A 121 17.06 -7.57 1.78
C ALA A 121 16.88 -6.07 2.05
N GLU A 122 15.72 -5.50 1.69
CA GLU A 122 15.37 -4.11 1.97
C GLU A 122 15.35 -3.83 3.48
N ARG A 123 14.70 -4.69 4.28
CA ARG A 123 14.66 -4.55 5.74
C ARG A 123 16.04 -4.64 6.37
N PHE A 124 16.89 -5.55 5.87
CA PHE A 124 18.26 -5.69 6.35
C PHE A 124 19.14 -4.49 5.96
N GLY A 125 19.01 -4.00 4.73
CA GLY A 125 19.69 -2.79 4.28
C GLY A 125 19.28 -1.56 5.08
N ALA A 126 17.98 -1.38 5.32
CA ALA A 126 17.46 -0.30 6.15
C ALA A 126 18.00 -0.37 7.59
N LEU A 127 18.07 -1.58 8.16
CA LEU A 127 18.68 -1.79 9.48
C LEU A 127 20.16 -1.39 9.50
N ILE A 128 20.95 -1.79 8.49
CA ILE A 128 22.36 -1.41 8.37
C ILE A 128 22.50 0.11 8.30
N LEU A 129 21.76 0.77 7.40
CA LEU A 129 21.84 2.22 7.22
C LEU A 129 21.42 2.97 8.49
N MET A 130 20.37 2.52 9.17
CA MET A 130 19.88 3.14 10.40
C MET A 130 20.83 2.93 11.59
N THR A 131 21.55 1.80 11.65
CA THR A 131 22.48 1.48 12.75
C THR A 131 23.90 1.97 12.50
N ALA A 132 24.29 2.20 11.26
CA ALA A 132 25.64 2.61 10.91
C ALA A 132 26.12 3.96 11.51
N PRO A 133 25.29 4.99 11.84
CA PRO A 133 25.83 6.19 12.49
C PRO A 133 26.17 5.92 13.96
N PHE A 134 25.44 5.01 14.61
CA PHE A 134 25.73 4.55 15.97
C PHE A 134 27.00 3.68 16.01
N ILE A 135 27.16 2.78 15.03
CA ILE A 135 28.36 1.96 14.91
C ILE A 135 29.60 2.83 14.66
N ALA A 136 29.51 3.83 13.79
CA ALA A 136 30.59 4.78 13.53
C ALA A 136 30.97 5.57 14.80
N LEU A 137 29.98 6.01 15.58
CA LEU A 137 30.19 6.73 16.84
C LEU A 137 30.89 5.86 17.91
N ILE A 138 30.48 4.59 18.07
CA ILE A 138 31.03 3.66 19.06
C ILE A 138 32.45 3.22 18.67
N THR A 139 32.65 2.84 17.41
CA THR A 139 33.93 2.30 16.94
C THR A 139 34.97 3.39 16.68
N ARG A 140 34.54 4.67 16.60
CA ARG A 140 35.39 5.82 16.24
C ARG A 140 36.14 5.65 14.92
N VAL A 141 35.67 4.73 14.06
CA VAL A 141 36.22 4.52 12.72
C VAL A 141 35.32 5.30 11.75
N PRO A 142 35.83 6.30 11.02
CA PRO A 142 35.04 7.09 10.07
C PRO A 142 34.70 6.32 8.77
N GLY A 143 35.42 5.22 8.48
CA GLY A 143 35.28 4.43 7.25
C GLY A 143 33.88 3.84 7.00
N PRO A 144 33.22 3.20 7.99
CA PRO A 144 31.84 2.73 7.84
C PRO A 144 30.82 3.86 7.65
N GLY A 145 31.11 5.07 8.14
CA GLY A 145 30.26 6.24 7.92
C GLY A 145 30.35 6.80 6.50
N LEU A 146 31.50 6.66 5.83
CA LEU A 146 31.69 7.08 4.43
C LEU A 146 30.92 6.19 3.44
N LEU A 147 30.70 4.92 3.76
CA LEU A 147 29.86 4.01 2.96
C LEU A 147 28.38 4.43 2.91
N MET A 148 27.92 5.36 3.77
CA MET A 148 26.55 5.89 3.68
C MET A 148 26.35 6.95 2.59
N PHE A 149 27.43 7.56 2.11
CA PHE A 149 27.39 8.64 1.12
C PHE A 149 27.70 8.16 -0.30
N LEU A 150 28.04 6.88 -0.46
CA LEU A 150 28.22 6.17 -1.73
C LEU A 150 26.96 5.40 -2.09
#